data_AF-A0A073J2N0-F1
#
_entry.id   AF-A0A073J2N0-F1
#
_cell.length_a   1.000
_cell.length_b   1.000
_cell.length_c   1.000
_cell.angle_alpha   90.00
_cell.angle_beta   90.00
_cell.angle_gamma   90.00
#
_symmetry.space_group_name_H-M   'P 1'
#
loop_
_entity.id
_entity.type
_entity.pdbx_description
1 polymer ?
#
loop_
_entity_poly.entity_id
_entity_poly.type
_entity_poly.pdbx_seq_one_letter_code
_entity_poly.pdbx_strand_id
1 'polypeptide(L)'
;MTNNPDKLLLKNGEPLSLITIDGVKDWLAKGIRFHCDYDLIGFTQDGKPRYRCIYVLPDADKPFVLVTTRIGKHGPEVRLFNIWPGLFKHHHEFGDGRMICFDGSFGLALAQVD
;
A
#
# COMPACT_ATOMS: atom_id res chain seq x y z
N MET A 1 11.02 14.37 9.83
CA MET A 1 9.65 14.73 9.40
C MET A 1 8.73 13.62 9.87
N THR A 2 7.85 13.92 10.82
CA THR A 2 6.86 12.97 11.34
C THR A 2 5.72 12.85 10.34
N ASN A 3 5.49 11.65 9.80
CA ASN A 3 4.34 11.41 8.92
C ASN A 3 3.05 11.60 9.73
N ASN A 4 2.20 12.54 9.32
CA ASN A 4 0.85 12.66 9.87
C ASN A 4 0.08 11.36 9.53
N PRO A 5 -0.37 10.57 10.52
CA PRO A 5 -1.07 9.29 10.27
C PRO A 5 -2.31 9.47 9.39
N ASP A 6 -2.99 10.62 9.47
CA ASP A 6 -4.18 10.91 8.66
C ASP A 6 -3.85 10.91 7.17
N LYS A 7 -2.66 11.40 6.79
CA LYS A 7 -2.22 11.42 5.38
C LYS A 7 -1.98 10.01 4.82
N LEU A 8 -1.68 9.03 5.69
CA LEU A 8 -1.49 7.64 5.28
C LEU A 8 -2.79 6.92 4.95
N LEU A 9 -3.93 7.47 5.38
CA LEU A 9 -5.25 6.93 5.14
C LEU A 9 -5.98 7.62 3.97
N LEU A 10 -5.35 8.61 3.35
CA LEU A 10 -5.89 9.35 2.21
C LEU A 10 -5.09 9.08 0.93
N LYS A 11 -5.75 8.99 -0.22
CA LYS A 11 -5.13 9.05 -1.56
C LYS A 11 -5.82 10.15 -2.35
N ASN A 12 -5.07 11.15 -2.81
CA ASN A 12 -5.61 12.32 -3.53
C ASN A 12 -6.75 13.03 -2.76
N GLY A 13 -6.62 13.14 -1.44
CA GLY A 13 -7.65 13.74 -0.57
C GLY A 13 -8.80 12.79 -0.18
N GLU A 14 -8.94 11.64 -0.84
CA GLU A 14 -10.03 10.69 -0.59
C GLU A 14 -9.64 9.59 0.40
N PRO A 15 -10.55 9.17 1.30
CA PRO A 15 -10.27 8.13 2.30
C PRO A 15 -10.16 6.74 1.67
N LEU A 16 -9.20 5.97 2.19
CA LEU A 16 -8.97 4.57 1.83
C LEU A 16 -9.71 3.63 2.78
N SER A 17 -10.19 2.52 2.25
CA SER A 17 -10.64 1.39 3.06
C SER A 17 -9.44 0.66 3.66
N LEU A 18 -9.64 -0.09 4.75
CA LEU A 18 -8.56 -0.83 5.40
C LEU A 18 -8.60 -2.31 5.01
N ILE A 19 -7.43 -2.91 4.77
CA ILE A 19 -7.31 -4.36 4.60
C ILE A 19 -6.10 -4.92 5.34
N THR A 20 -6.26 -6.09 5.95
CA THR A 20 -5.14 -6.84 6.57
C THR A 20 -4.55 -7.83 5.58
N ILE A 21 -3.36 -8.35 5.87
CA ILE A 21 -2.75 -9.38 5.02
C ILE A 21 -3.60 -10.64 4.91
N ASP A 22 -4.36 -10.99 5.95
CA ASP A 22 -5.22 -12.17 5.92
C ASP A 22 -6.46 -11.93 5.04
N GLY A 23 -6.96 -10.69 4.97
CA GLY A 23 -7.98 -10.31 3.98
C GLY A 23 -7.47 -10.45 2.54
N VAL A 24 -6.22 -10.06 2.27
CA VAL A 24 -5.60 -10.23 0.94
C VAL A 24 -5.44 -11.72 0.59
N LYS A 25 -5.03 -12.55 1.55
CA LYS A 25 -4.94 -14.01 1.34
C LYS A 25 -6.30 -14.62 1.03
N ASP A 26 -7.36 -14.18 1.69
CA ASP A 26 -8.73 -14.62 1.41
C ASP A 26 -9.17 -14.22 -0.02
N TRP A 27 -8.85 -13.00 -0.45
CA TRP A 27 -9.08 -12.57 -1.84
C TRP A 27 -8.33 -13.44 -2.84
N LEU A 28 -7.05 -13.73 -2.61
CA LEU A 28 -6.25 -14.61 -3.47
C LEU A 28 -6.83 -16.03 -3.52
N ALA A 29 -7.21 -16.60 -2.37
CA ALA A 29 -7.82 -17.93 -2.30
C ALA A 29 -9.16 -18.02 -3.04
N LYS A 30 -9.92 -16.92 -3.08
CA LYS A 30 -11.19 -16.79 -3.81
C LYS A 30 -11.02 -16.39 -5.27
N GLY A 31 -9.79 -16.13 -5.73
CA GLY A 31 -9.53 -15.66 -7.10
C GLY A 31 -10.07 -14.26 -7.39
N ILE A 32 -10.24 -13.42 -6.37
CA ILE A 32 -10.67 -12.02 -6.54
C ILE A 32 -9.54 -11.26 -7.25
N ARG A 33 -9.88 -10.62 -8.36
CA ARG A 33 -8.94 -9.82 -9.14
C ARG A 33 -8.81 -8.42 -8.53
N PHE A 34 -7.57 -7.96 -8.40
CA PHE A 34 -7.24 -6.62 -7.93
C PHE A 34 -5.95 -6.14 -8.59
N HIS A 35 -5.69 -4.84 -8.46
CA HIS A 35 -4.43 -4.21 -8.83
C HIS A 35 -3.71 -3.68 -7.60
N CYS A 36 -2.38 -3.76 -7.61
CA CYS A 36 -1.52 -3.14 -6.61
C CYS A 36 -0.99 -1.80 -7.13
N ASP A 37 -1.21 -0.76 -6.34
CA ASP A 37 -0.55 0.53 -6.48
C ASP A 37 0.37 0.76 -5.29
N TYR A 38 1.46 1.48 -5.52
CA TYR A 38 2.47 1.77 -4.51
C TYR A 38 2.79 3.24 -4.45
N ASP A 39 2.32 3.89 -3.38
CA ASP A 39 2.55 5.32 -3.16
C ASP A 39 3.83 5.52 -2.35
N LEU A 40 4.71 6.40 -2.84
CA LEU A 40 5.84 6.91 -2.05
C LEU A 40 5.31 7.86 -0.97
N ILE A 41 5.45 7.45 0.28
CA ILE A 41 4.96 8.17 1.46
C ILE A 41 6.02 9.12 2.03
N GLY A 42 7.29 8.81 1.81
CA GLY A 42 8.40 9.64 2.28
C GLY A 42 9.68 8.84 2.38
N PHE A 43 10.60 9.33 3.20
CA PHE A 43 11.92 8.76 3.35
C PHE A 43 12.24 8.53 4.83
N THR A 44 13.00 7.48 5.12
CA THR A 44 13.60 7.28 6.45
C THR A 44 14.69 8.32 6.72
N GLN A 45 15.18 8.39 7.95
CA GLN A 45 16.28 9.30 8.32
C GLN A 45 17.55 9.08 7.50
N ASP A 46 17.83 7.83 7.10
CA ASP A 46 18.93 7.43 6.23
C ASP A 46 18.59 7.53 4.73
N GLY A 47 17.51 8.24 4.38
CA GLY A 47 17.17 8.58 2.99
C GLY A 47 16.53 7.44 2.17
N LYS A 48 16.14 6.32 2.79
CA LYS A 48 15.51 5.21 2.07
C LYS A 48 14.01 5.49 1.86
N PRO A 49 13.48 5.28 0.65
CA PRO A 49 12.07 5.54 0.38
C PRO A 49 11.17 4.53 1.09
N ARG A 50 10.01 5.02 1.55
CA ARG A 50 8.97 4.26 2.24
C ARG A 50 7.69 4.28 1.43
N TYR A 51 7.17 3.11 1.14
CA TYR A 51 5.95 2.94 0.35
C TYR A 51 4.82 2.34 1.16
N ARG A 52 3.58 2.67 0.81
CA ARG A 52 2.40 1.89 1.21
C ARG A 52 1.90 1.08 0.03
N CYS A 53 1.24 -0.04 0.31
CA CYS A 53 0.53 -0.85 -0.68
C CYS A 53 -0.94 -0.46 -0.68
N ILE A 54 -1.49 -0.21 -1.87
CA ILE A 54 -2.90 0.00 -2.10
C ILE A 54 -3.42 -1.08 -3.04
N TYR A 55 -4.51 -1.72 -2.65
CA TYR A 55 -5.23 -2.67 -3.50
C TYR A 55 -6.45 -1.98 -4.11
N VAL A 56 -6.56 -2.05 -5.42
CA VAL A 56 -7.66 -1.48 -6.20
C VAL A 56 -8.48 -2.62 -6.76
N LEU A 57 -9.75 -2.71 -6.36
CA LEU A 57 -10.69 -3.67 -6.94
C LEU A 57 -11.50 -2.95 -8.03
N PRO A 58 -11.76 -3.58 -9.18
CA PRO A 58 -12.56 -2.97 -10.25
C PRO A 58 -13.96 -2.52 -9.80
N ASP A 59 -14.58 -3.28 -8.89
CA ASP A 59 -15.96 -3.09 -8.47
C ASP A 59 -16.11 -2.47 -7.07
N ALA A 60 -15.02 -1.94 -6.49
CA ALA A 60 -15.07 -1.31 -5.16
C ALA A 60 -15.14 0.21 -5.27
N ASP A 61 -16.02 0.82 -4.47
CA ASP A 61 -16.17 2.27 -4.39
C ASP A 61 -14.88 3.00 -3.96
N LYS A 62 -14.04 2.32 -3.18
CA LYS A 62 -12.80 2.86 -2.62
C LYS A 62 -11.68 1.83 -2.65
N PRO A 63 -10.43 2.25 -2.92
CA PRO A 63 -9.28 1.37 -2.81
C PRO A 63 -8.90 1.10 -1.35
N PHE A 64 -8.11 0.06 -1.12
CA PHE A 64 -7.79 -0.47 0.20
C PHE A 64 -6.32 -0.29 0.53
N VAL A 65 -6.00 0.33 1.67
CA VAL A 65 -4.63 0.41 2.17
C VAL A 65 -4.33 -0.79 3.09
N LEU A 66 -3.15 -1.37 2.91
CA LEU A 66 -2.71 -2.47 3.77
C LEU A 66 -2.34 -1.96 5.16
N VAL A 67 -2.96 -2.54 6.18
CA VAL A 67 -2.66 -2.28 7.60
C VAL A 67 -2.08 -3.51 8.30
N THR A 68 -1.47 -3.28 9.46
CA THR A 68 -1.01 -4.34 10.35
C THR A 68 -2.18 -5.09 10.97
N THR A 69 -2.01 -6.41 11.17
CA THR A 69 -3.04 -7.24 11.85
C THR A 69 -3.09 -6.95 13.36
N ARG A 70 -1.97 -6.50 13.95
CA ARG A 70 -1.91 -6.15 15.37
C ARG A 70 -2.51 -4.76 15.56
N ILE A 71 -3.64 -4.71 16.25
CA ILE A 71 -4.30 -3.45 16.62
C ILE A 71 -3.58 -2.89 17.85
N GLY A 72 -2.89 -1.77 17.66
CA GLY A 72 -2.27 -1.03 18.75
C GLY A 72 -3.29 -0.19 19.53
N LYS A 73 -2.82 0.55 20.54
CA LYS A 73 -3.68 1.47 21.32
C LYS A 73 -4.39 2.53 20.46
N HIS A 74 -3.86 2.81 19.28
CA HIS A 74 -4.35 3.83 18.35
C HIS A 74 -5.07 3.24 17.13
N GLY A 75 -5.39 1.94 17.15
CA GLY A 75 -6.03 1.26 16.03
C GLY A 75 -5.03 0.58 15.08
N PRO A 76 -5.51 0.17 13.88
CA PRO A 76 -4.66 -0.42 12.84
C PRO A 76 -3.67 0.60 12.27
N GLU A 77 -2.42 0.19 12.08
CA GLU A 77 -1.38 1.05 11.50
C GLU A 77 -1.13 0.68 10.04
N VAL A 78 -0.97 1.68 9.16
CA VAL A 78 -0.61 1.45 7.75
C VAL A 78 0.74 0.74 7.67
N ARG A 79 0.78 -0.36 6.92
CA ARG A 79 2.01 -1.13 6.71
C ARG A 79 2.88 -0.44 5.67
N LEU A 80 4.02 0.06 6.13
CA LEU A 80 5.01 0.73 5.28
C LEU A 80 6.19 -0.20 4.93
N PHE A 81 6.65 -0.12 3.68
CA PHE A 81 7.67 -0.97 3.11
C PHE A 81 8.90 -0.16 2.67
N ASN A 82 10.10 -0.72 2.90
CA ASN A 82 11.27 -0.38 2.10
C ASN A 82 11.20 -1.15 0.78
N ILE A 83 11.83 -0.67 -0.29
CA ILE A 83 11.85 -1.37 -1.60
C ILE A 83 12.35 -2.80 -1.46
N TRP A 84 13.58 -2.97 -0.95
CA TRP A 84 14.24 -4.26 -0.83
C TRP A 84 14.58 -4.61 0.63
N PRO A 85 14.33 -5.85 1.09
CA PRO A 85 13.50 -6.86 0.42
C PRO A 85 11.99 -6.57 0.56
N GLY A 86 11.60 -5.54 1.33
CA GLY A 86 10.24 -5.34 1.85
C GLY A 86 9.14 -5.39 0.79
N LEU A 87 9.10 -4.39 -0.09
CA LEU A 87 8.03 -4.24 -1.08
C LEU A 87 8.11 -5.33 -2.14
N PHE A 88 9.32 -5.64 -2.62
CA PHE A 88 9.53 -6.66 -3.63
C PHE A 88 9.02 -8.02 -3.17
N LYS A 89 9.40 -8.45 -1.95
CA LYS A 89 8.92 -9.71 -1.37
C LYS A 89 7.40 -9.71 -1.20
N HIS A 90 6.85 -8.61 -0.70
CA HIS A 90 5.41 -8.48 -0.49
C HIS A 90 4.63 -8.61 -1.82
N HIS A 91 5.06 -7.91 -2.86
CA HIS A 91 4.42 -7.99 -4.18
C HIS A 91 4.57 -9.38 -4.81
N HIS A 92 5.72 -10.01 -4.66
CA HIS A 92 5.92 -11.37 -5.15
C HIS A 92 4.96 -12.37 -4.49
N GLU A 93 4.68 -12.22 -3.19
CA GLU A 93 3.81 -13.14 -2.45
C GLU A 93 2.32 -12.78 -2.53
N PHE A 94 1.98 -11.49 -2.59
CA PHE A 94 0.61 -10.99 -2.41
C PHE A 94 0.21 -9.91 -3.42
N GLY A 95 1.03 -9.69 -4.44
CA GLY A 95 0.76 -8.73 -5.50
C GLY A 95 -0.24 -9.25 -6.53
N ASP A 96 -0.41 -8.48 -7.59
CA ASP A 96 -1.32 -8.75 -8.70
C ASP A 96 -0.63 -9.46 -9.89
N GLY A 97 0.62 -9.92 -9.69
CA GLY A 97 1.41 -10.62 -10.69
C GLY A 97 2.03 -9.73 -11.77
N ARG A 98 1.85 -8.40 -11.71
CA ARG A 98 2.55 -7.47 -12.62
C ARG A 98 4.02 -7.33 -12.20
N MET A 99 4.84 -6.70 -13.04
CA MET A 99 6.19 -6.31 -12.63
C MET A 99 6.12 -5.01 -11.85
N ILE A 100 6.86 -4.91 -10.74
CA ILE A 100 7.12 -3.61 -10.12
C ILE A 100 8.05 -2.83 -11.06
N CYS A 101 7.60 -1.69 -11.54
CA CYS A 101 8.42 -0.76 -12.31
C CYS A 101 8.75 0.48 -11.47
N PHE A 102 9.80 1.19 -11.87
CA PHE A 102 10.05 2.57 -11.45
C PHE A 102 9.77 3.40 -12.71
N ASP A 103 8.67 4.16 -12.70
CA ASP A 103 8.06 4.90 -13.83
C ASP A 103 7.47 4.09 -15.02
N GLY A 104 7.13 4.77 -16.13
CA GLY A 104 5.82 5.38 -16.41
C GLY A 104 4.69 4.46 -16.92
N SER A 105 4.75 3.17 -16.62
CA SER A 105 3.64 2.27 -16.99
C SER A 105 3.10 1.44 -15.82
N PHE A 106 3.88 1.22 -14.76
CA PHE A 106 3.48 0.51 -13.52
C PHE A 106 4.36 0.94 -12.31
N GLY A 107 4.64 2.25 -12.25
CA GLY A 107 5.72 2.85 -11.46
C GLY A 107 5.37 3.21 -10.02
N LEU A 108 6.29 2.95 -9.09
CA LEU A 108 6.35 3.59 -7.77
C LEU A 108 6.29 5.12 -7.90
N ALA A 109 5.14 5.74 -7.66
CA ALA A 109 4.92 7.17 -7.92
C ALA A 109 4.95 8.00 -6.63
N LEU A 110 5.36 9.26 -6.76
CA LEU A 110 5.18 10.30 -5.73
C LEU A 110 3.69 10.54 -5.53
N ALA A 111 3.21 10.49 -4.29
CA ALA A 111 1.88 11.01 -3.99
C ALA A 111 1.88 12.52 -4.32
N GLN A 112 1.08 12.94 -5.30
CA GLN A 112 0.88 14.37 -5.54
C GLN A 112 0.14 14.95 -4.34
N VAL A 113 0.69 16.04 -3.81
CA VAL A 113 0.11 16.84 -2.73
C VAL A 113 -0.11 18.20 -3.37
N ASP A 114 -1.37 18.57 -3.54
CA ASP A 114 -1.74 19.96 -3.86
C ASP A 114 -1.44 20.87 -2.66
#